data_AF-A0A7J3D645-F1
#
_entry.id   AF-A0A7J3D645-F1
#
_cell.length_a   1.000
_cell.length_b   1.000
_cell.length_c   1.000
_cell.angle_alpha   90.00
_cell.angle_beta   90.00
_cell.angle_gamma   90.00
#
_symmetry.space_group_name_H-M   'P 1'
#
loop_
_entity.id
_entity.type
_entity.pdbx_description
1 polymer ?
#
loop_
_entity_poly.entity_id
_entity_poly.type
_entity_poly.pdbx_seq_one_letter_code
_entity_poly.pdbx_strand_id
1 'polypeptide(L)'
;MVKRKPTAVPRMLEYNGKVQSLRAWAKELGICSKGLITRLRYTDDKEKIFRKRGSVERKPSRGRKVINYRGVDYSVMDFCVAYKLPVELVVSLIPYGYTGEEIMAEVNERYEEISLDFNCEIW
;
A
#
# COMPACT_ATOMS: atom_id res chain seq x y z
N MET A 1 11.50 -10.35 33.01
CA MET A 1 11.75 -10.02 31.59
C MET A 1 12.60 -11.11 30.95
N VAL A 2 12.06 -11.92 30.04
CA VAL A 2 12.84 -12.94 29.32
C VAL A 2 13.67 -12.25 28.24
N LYS A 3 14.98 -12.09 28.46
CA LYS A 3 15.92 -11.62 27.43
C LYS A 3 16.08 -12.73 26.38
N ARG A 4 15.33 -12.66 25.27
CA ARG A 4 15.51 -13.61 24.16
C ARG A 4 16.78 -13.27 23.39
N LYS A 5 17.68 -14.24 23.26
CA LYS A 5 18.90 -14.15 22.43
C LYS A 5 18.48 -13.96 20.96
N PRO A 6 19.23 -13.19 20.14
CA PRO A 6 18.99 -13.13 18.71
C PRO A 6 19.24 -14.53 18.13
N THR A 7 18.17 -15.25 17.82
CA THR A 7 18.27 -16.55 17.16
C THR A 7 18.68 -16.34 15.72
N ALA A 8 19.76 -17.00 15.31
CA ALA A 8 20.13 -17.09 13.90
C ALA A 8 18.94 -17.70 13.14
N VAL A 9 18.44 -16.97 12.13
CA VAL A 9 17.29 -17.44 11.38
C VAL A 9 17.74 -18.57 10.46
N PRO A 10 17.16 -19.78 10.57
CA PRO A 10 17.56 -20.89 9.72
C PRO A 10 17.16 -20.63 8.26
N ARG A 11 18.00 -21.06 7.31
CA ARG A 11 17.72 -20.90 5.87
C ARG A 11 16.61 -21.83 5.37
N MET A 12 16.49 -23.01 5.99
CA MET A 12 15.47 -24.03 5.73
C MET A 12 14.64 -24.26 6.99
N LEU A 13 13.34 -24.48 6.82
CA LEU A 13 12.40 -24.80 7.89
C LEU A 13 11.64 -26.07 7.57
N GLU A 14 11.50 -26.92 8.58
CA GLU A 14 10.66 -28.11 8.54
C GLU A 14 9.35 -27.89 9.29
N TYR A 15 8.23 -28.14 8.62
CA TYR A 15 6.89 -28.12 9.21
C TYR A 15 5.96 -29.07 8.46
N ASN A 16 5.16 -29.86 9.19
CA ASN A 16 4.31 -30.93 8.63
C ASN A 16 5.03 -31.85 7.63
N GLY A 17 6.25 -32.29 7.97
CA GLY A 17 7.04 -33.21 7.13
C GLY A 17 7.58 -32.60 5.84
N LYS A 18 7.41 -31.30 5.61
CA LYS A 18 7.99 -30.57 4.47
C LYS A 18 9.16 -29.74 4.94
N VAL A 19 10.30 -29.85 4.25
CA VAL A 19 11.46 -28.97 4.42
C VAL A 19 11.49 -27.99 3.26
N GLN A 20 11.39 -26.70 3.55
CA GLN A 20 11.42 -25.66 2.52
C GLN A 20 12.20 -24.44 2.98
N SER A 21 12.61 -23.61 2.02
CA SER A 21 13.19 -22.30 2.32
C SER A 21 12.16 -21.35 2.94
N LEU A 22 12.64 -20.35 3.69
CA LEU A 22 11.78 -19.28 4.22
C LEU A 22 10.93 -18.60 3.15
N ARG A 23 11.49 -18.42 1.94
CA ARG A 23 10.79 -17.77 0.83
C ARG A 23 9.64 -18.64 0.31
N ALA A 24 9.86 -19.95 0.21
CA ALA A 24 8.82 -20.89 -0.20
C ALA A 24 7.68 -20.93 0.83
N TRP A 25 8.01 -21.06 2.13
CA TRP A 25 7.02 -20.98 3.19
C TRP A 25 6.27 -19.65 3.22
N ALA A 26 6.96 -18.52 3.08
CA ALA A 26 6.32 -17.21 3.04
C ALA A 26 5.29 -17.11 1.89
N LYS A 27 5.63 -17.65 0.71
CA LYS A 27 4.73 -17.74 -0.44
C LYS A 27 3.53 -18.65 -0.15
N GLU A 28 3.76 -19.84 0.40
CA GLU A 28 2.69 -20.80 0.74
C GLU A 28 1.72 -20.23 1.80
N LEU A 29 2.26 -19.48 2.77
CA LEU A 29 1.51 -18.85 3.86
C LEU A 29 0.84 -17.52 3.47
N GLY A 30 1.13 -16.97 2.30
CA GLY A 30 0.61 -15.67 1.86
C GLY A 30 1.15 -14.47 2.66
N ILE A 31 2.35 -14.57 3.22
CA ILE A 31 2.99 -13.50 4.00
C ILE A 31 4.33 -13.08 3.40
N CYS A 32 4.83 -11.90 3.76
CA CYS A 32 6.18 -11.51 3.36
C CYS A 32 7.25 -12.25 4.17
N SER A 33 8.40 -12.53 3.56
CA SER A 33 9.53 -13.21 4.23
C SER A 33 9.97 -12.48 5.51
N LYS A 34 9.94 -11.14 5.51
CA LYS A 34 10.21 -10.33 6.71
C LYS A 34 9.24 -10.65 7.85
N GLY A 35 7.96 -10.83 7.55
CA GLY A 35 6.94 -11.22 8.52
C GLY A 35 7.18 -12.60 9.10
N LEU A 36 7.59 -13.57 8.27
CA LEU A 36 7.96 -14.91 8.74
C LEU A 36 9.22 -14.88 9.63
N ILE A 37 10.24 -14.12 9.25
CA ILE A 37 11.45 -13.90 10.06
C ILE A 37 11.12 -13.28 11.42
N THR A 38 10.25 -12.27 11.44
CA THR A 38 9.77 -11.66 12.69
C THR A 38 9.08 -12.71 13.58
N ARG A 39 8.23 -13.59 13.03
CA ARG A 39 7.61 -14.66 13.81
C ARG A 39 8.67 -15.57 14.43
N LEU A 40 9.64 -16.05 13.65
CA LEU A 40 10.73 -16.92 14.14
C LEU A 40 11.59 -16.26 15.23
N ARG A 41 11.75 -14.94 15.21
CA ARG A 41 12.53 -14.21 16.21
C ARG A 41 11.81 -14.09 17.55
N TYR A 42 10.48 -13.95 17.53
CA TYR A 42 9.69 -13.62 18.72
C TYR A 42 8.86 -14.78 19.26
N THR A 43 8.70 -15.86 18.50
CA THR A 43 7.94 -17.03 18.93
C THR A 43 8.60 -18.33 18.47
N ASP A 44 8.55 -19.34 19.34
CA ASP A 44 8.98 -20.72 19.07
C ASP A 44 7.77 -21.64 18.79
N ASP A 45 6.57 -21.07 18.82
CA ASP A 45 5.30 -21.75 18.58
C ASP A 45 5.11 -21.94 17.08
N LYS A 46 5.33 -23.18 16.62
CA LYS A 46 5.24 -23.56 15.19
C LYS A 46 3.88 -23.22 14.60
N GLU A 47 2.79 -23.44 15.34
CA GLU A 47 1.44 -23.11 14.88
C GLU A 47 1.29 -21.61 14.64
N LYS A 48 1.84 -20.75 15.52
CA LYS A 48 1.83 -19.29 15.30
C LYS A 48 2.73 -18.86 14.14
N ILE A 49 3.86 -19.53 13.93
CA ILE A 49 4.78 -19.25 12.83
C ILE A 49 4.08 -19.53 11.49
N PHE A 50 3.48 -20.72 11.36
CA PHE A 50 2.86 -21.22 10.13
C PHE A 50 1.37 -20.94 10.02
N ARG A 51 0.78 -20.14 10.92
CA ARG A 51 -0.60 -19.68 10.77
C ARG A 51 -0.74 -18.86 9.48
N LYS A 52 -1.48 -19.41 8.51
CA LYS A 52 -1.88 -18.74 7.28
C LYS A 52 -2.68 -17.50 7.67
N ARG A 53 -2.23 -16.31 7.26
CA ARG A 53 -3.14 -15.16 7.28
C ARG A 53 -4.02 -15.34 6.06
N GLY A 54 -5.32 -15.47 6.25
CA GLY A 54 -6.26 -15.13 5.19
C GLY A 54 -5.88 -13.74 4.68
N SER A 55 -6.08 -13.48 3.39
CA SER A 55 -5.83 -12.18 2.76
C SER A 55 -6.57 -11.11 3.54
N VAL A 56 -5.96 -10.57 4.60
CA VAL A 56 -6.53 -9.44 5.32
C VAL A 56 -6.35 -8.32 4.33
N GLU A 57 -7.45 -7.88 3.75
CA GLU A 57 -7.53 -6.61 3.03
C GLU A 57 -6.61 -5.64 3.74
N ARG A 58 -5.53 -5.24 3.06
CA ARG A 58 -4.57 -4.33 3.66
C ARG A 58 -5.34 -3.05 3.92
N LYS A 59 -5.78 -2.84 5.16
CA LYS A 59 -6.31 -1.54 5.59
C LYS A 59 -5.29 -0.51 5.13
N PRO A 60 -5.72 0.51 4.36
CA PRO A 60 -4.78 1.50 3.85
C PRO A 60 -3.98 2.05 5.03
N SER A 61 -2.67 2.17 4.83
CA SER A 61 -1.75 2.69 5.84
C SER A 61 -2.34 3.98 6.41
N ARG A 62 -2.52 4.04 7.73
CA ARG A 62 -2.98 5.25 8.44
C ARG A 62 -2.14 6.43 7.97
N GLY A 63 -2.68 7.27 7.09
CA GLY A 63 -1.94 8.37 6.45
C GLY A 63 -2.06 8.49 4.93
N ARG A 64 -2.68 7.52 4.22
CA ARG A 64 -3.03 7.76 2.81
C ARG A 64 -4.21 8.74 2.79
N LYS A 65 -3.93 10.01 2.49
CA LYS A 65 -4.99 11.01 2.29
C LYS A 65 -5.90 10.50 1.17
N VAL A 66 -7.18 10.33 1.49
CA VAL A 66 -8.21 9.88 0.55
C VAL A 66 -9.01 11.08 0.09
N ILE A 67 -9.31 11.12 -1.20
CA ILE A 67 -10.16 12.11 -1.83
C ILE A 67 -11.48 11.40 -2.12
N ASN A 68 -12.57 11.83 -1.48
CA ASN A 68 -13.89 11.36 -1.82
C ASN A 68 -14.43 12.17 -3.00
N TYR A 69 -14.80 11.49 -4.08
CA TYR A 69 -15.41 12.09 -5.26
C TYR A 69 -16.52 11.18 -5.78
N ARG A 70 -17.72 11.73 -5.97
CA ARG A 70 -18.92 10.97 -6.39
C ARG A 70 -19.18 9.70 -5.56
N GLY A 71 -18.91 9.76 -4.25
CA GLY A 71 -19.12 8.63 -3.34
C GLY A 71 -18.07 7.52 -3.44
N VAL A 72 -16.98 7.74 -4.17
CA VAL A 72 -15.84 6.80 -4.25
C VAL A 72 -14.62 7.44 -3.60
N ASP A 73 -13.95 6.67 -2.74
CA ASP A 73 -12.70 7.08 -2.11
C ASP A 73 -11.51 6.73 -3.00
N TYR A 74 -10.80 7.75 -3.47
CA TYR A 74 -9.57 7.60 -4.23
C TYR A 74 -8.35 7.87 -3.35
N SER A 75 -7.22 7.21 -3.62
CA SER A 75 -5.95 7.81 -3.21
C SER A 75 -5.65 9.02 -4.10
N VAL A 76 -4.85 9.97 -3.61
CA VAL A 76 -4.44 11.14 -4.42
C VAL A 76 -3.90 10.74 -5.79
N MET A 77 -3.05 9.71 -5.84
CA MET A 77 -2.48 9.22 -7.11
C MET A 77 -3.54 8.59 -8.01
N ASP A 78 -4.43 7.76 -7.45
CA ASP A 78 -5.50 7.12 -8.23
C ASP A 78 -6.47 8.17 -8.79
N PHE A 79 -6.76 9.21 -8.00
CA PHE A 79 -7.58 10.35 -8.43
C PHE A 79 -6.93 11.10 -9.60
N CYS A 80 -5.64 11.45 -9.47
CA CYS A 80 -4.91 12.16 -10.54
C CYS A 80 -4.84 11.34 -11.83
N VAL A 81 -4.58 10.03 -11.72
CA VAL A 81 -4.53 9.14 -12.89
C VAL A 81 -5.90 8.99 -13.54
N ALA A 82 -6.97 8.80 -12.75
CA ALA A 82 -8.32 8.60 -13.26
C ALA A 82 -8.85 9.82 -14.04
N TYR A 83 -8.54 11.03 -13.56
CA TYR A 83 -9.03 12.27 -14.15
C TYR A 83 -7.97 13.04 -14.94
N LYS A 84 -6.79 12.43 -15.16
CA LYS A 84 -5.64 13.02 -15.88
C LYS A 84 -5.24 14.40 -15.34
N LEU A 85 -5.18 14.53 -14.02
CA LEU A 85 -4.86 15.77 -13.33
C LEU A 85 -3.38 15.85 -12.94
N PRO A 86 -2.78 17.05 -12.92
CA PRO A 86 -1.46 17.25 -12.33
C PRO A 86 -1.49 16.94 -10.84
N VAL A 87 -0.57 16.09 -10.39
CA VAL A 87 -0.48 15.68 -8.99
C VAL A 87 -0.19 16.89 -8.09
N GLU A 88 0.62 17.83 -8.57
CA GLU A 88 1.02 19.04 -7.85
C GLU A 88 -0.18 19.92 -7.50
N LEU A 89 -1.10 20.10 -8.46
CA LEU A 89 -2.31 20.88 -8.27
C LEU A 89 -3.20 20.23 -7.21
N VAL A 90 -3.50 18.94 -7.37
CA VAL A 90 -4.34 18.21 -6.41
C VAL A 90 -3.72 18.20 -5.01
N VAL A 91 -2.40 17.98 -4.90
CA VAL A 91 -1.70 17.97 -3.61
C VAL A 91 -1.73 19.34 -2.93
N SER A 92 -1.69 20.43 -3.69
CA SER A 92 -1.78 21.79 -3.13
C SER A 92 -3.13 22.11 -2.49
N LEU A 93 -4.22 21.47 -2.95
CA LEU A 93 -5.59 21.75 -2.49
C LEU A 93 -5.97 20.94 -1.25
N ILE A 94 -5.36 19.77 -1.04
CA ILE A 94 -5.67 18.89 0.08
C ILE A 94 -5.42 19.54 1.46
N PRO A 95 -4.33 20.30 1.72
CA PRO A 95 -4.13 21.01 2.98
C PRO A 95 -5.25 21.97 3.34
N TYR A 96 -5.96 22.51 2.35
CA TYR A 96 -7.07 23.44 2.53
C TYR A 96 -8.41 22.73 2.79
N GLY A 97 -8.43 21.40 2.83
CA GLY A 97 -9.63 20.61 3.14
C GLY A 97 -10.58 20.42 1.96
N TYR A 98 -10.14 20.68 0.74
CA TYR A 98 -10.96 20.53 -0.45
C TYR A 98 -11.43 19.09 -0.65
N THR A 99 -12.71 18.94 -0.95
CA THR A 99 -13.35 17.71 -1.41
C THR A 99 -13.01 17.42 -2.86
N GLY A 100 -13.26 16.19 -3.33
CA GLY A 100 -13.02 15.85 -4.74
C GLY A 100 -13.83 16.72 -5.71
N GLU A 101 -15.04 17.15 -5.32
CA GLU A 101 -15.89 18.02 -6.15
C GLU A 101 -15.29 19.42 -6.27
N GLU A 102 -14.81 19.99 -5.16
CA GLU A 102 -14.15 21.31 -5.15
C GLU A 102 -12.81 21.27 -5.91
N ILE A 103 -12.06 20.16 -5.81
CA ILE A 103 -10.85 19.97 -6.62
C ILE A 103 -11.19 19.97 -8.11
N MET A 104 -12.25 19.26 -8.52
CA MET A 104 -12.65 19.23 -9.92
C MET A 104 -13.19 20.57 -10.41
N ALA A 105 -13.90 21.33 -9.58
CA ALA A 105 -14.35 22.67 -9.90
C ALA A 105 -13.17 23.64 -10.09
N GLU A 106 -12.22 23.66 -9.15
CA GLU A 106 -11.02 24.50 -9.21
C GLU A 106 -10.13 24.12 -10.41
N VAL A 107 -9.99 22.82 -10.68
CA VAL A 107 -9.31 22.34 -11.89
C VAL A 107 -10.01 22.86 -13.12
N ASN A 108 -11.33 22.71 -13.22
CA ASN A 108 -12.07 23.08 -14.42
C ASN A 108 -11.98 24.58 -14.70
N GLU A 109 -12.08 25.42 -13.66
CA GLU A 109 -11.89 26.88 -13.76
C GLU A 109 -10.46 27.25 -14.21
N ARG A 110 -9.43 26.52 -13.75
CA ARG A 110 -8.03 26.76 -14.14
C ARG A 110 -7.61 26.11 -15.46
N TYR A 111 -8.29 25.04 -15.90
CA TYR A 111 -7.92 24.28 -17.11
C TYR A 111 -8.59 24.78 -18.39
N GLU A 112 -9.67 25.56 -18.32
CA GLU A 112 -10.20 26.26 -19.50
C GLU A 112 -9.18 27.26 -20.08
N GLU A 113 -8.24 27.77 -19.29
CA GLU A 113 -7.11 28.59 -19.78
C GLU A 113 -5.93 27.76 -20.32
N ILE A 114 -5.71 26.54 -19.81
CA ILE A 114 -4.53 25.71 -20.16
C ILE A 114 -4.80 24.78 -21.35
N SER A 115 -6.07 24.47 -21.64
CA SER A 115 -6.48 23.64 -22.79
C SER A 115 -6.18 24.27 -24.16
N LEU A 116 -5.79 25.55 -24.22
CA LEU A 116 -5.33 26.20 -25.45
C LEU A 116 -3.83 25.98 -25.73
N ASP A 117 -3.01 25.71 -24.71
CA ASP A 117 -1.55 25.64 -24.84
C ASP A 117 -0.97 24.22 -24.78
N PHE A 118 -1.75 23.21 -24.37
CA PHE A 118 -1.32 21.80 -24.35
C PHE A 118 -1.71 21.00 -25.62
N ASN A 119 -1.81 21.67 -26.77
CA ASN A 119 -1.56 21.03 -28.07
C ASN A 119 -0.05 20.72 -28.20
N CYS A 120 0.51 19.97 -27.25
CA CYS A 120 1.80 19.31 -27.46
C CYS A 120 1.55 18.19 -28.46
N GLU A 121 1.74 18.56 -29.72
CA GLU A 121 1.92 17.68 -30.87
C GLU A 121 2.72 16.45 -30.46
N ILE A 122 2.07 15.29 -30.54
CA ILE A 122 2.77 14.00 -30.51
C ILE A 122 3.29 13.79 -31.93
N TRP A 123 4.59 14.04 -32.13
CA TRP A 123 5.40 13.46 -33.21
C TRP A 123 6.60 12.73 -32.59
#